data_AF-A0A8S4GZ68-F1
#
_entry.id   AF-A0A8S4GZ68-F1
#
_cell.length_a   1.000
_cell.length_b   1.000
_cell.length_c   1.000
_cell.angle_alpha   90.00
_cell.angle_beta   90.00
_cell.angle_gamma   90.00
#
_symmetry.space_group_name_H-M   'P 1'
#
loop_
_entity.id
_entity.type
_entity.pdbx_description
1 polymer ?
#
loop_
_entity_poly.entity_id
_entity_poly.type
_entity_poly.pdbx_seq_one_letter_code
_entity_poly.pdbx_strand_id
1 'polypeptide(L)'
;MEVANQQGSSQKAAAGSGAVPRAWDCDNRCAIAAEKEAEIFEEVADMTHPFEGIPTVGMRKDMDRMAFFCNGCRYLVTAYPDWTAARVKEALMEGGIERANPPPARRHTPGIRTWEDLELIYAGQIMDNDRKLSEYRVPPGCRCLIAIEGAKLRSGKPDMDSAYWL
;
A
#
# COMPACT_ATOMS: atom_id res chain seq x y z
N MET A 1 49.20 -4.16 22.14
CA MET A 1 48.25 -5.00 22.89
C MET A 1 47.03 -4.15 23.17
N GLU A 2 45.90 -4.63 22.67
CA GLU A 2 44.50 -4.23 22.92
C GLU A 2 44.11 -2.75 22.94
N VAL A 3 43.52 -2.32 21.83
CA VAL A 3 42.51 -1.24 21.82
C VAL A 3 41.15 -1.94 21.78
N ALA A 4 40.41 -1.87 22.88
CA ALA A 4 39.08 -2.44 23.03
C ALA A 4 38.09 -1.73 22.09
N ASN A 5 37.50 -2.50 21.17
CA ASN A 5 36.53 -2.00 20.20
C ASN A 5 35.16 -1.85 20.88
N GLN A 6 34.61 -0.64 20.82
CA GLN A 6 33.35 -0.26 21.44
C GLN A 6 32.16 -0.89 20.71
N GLN A 7 31.42 -1.71 21.47
CA GLN A 7 29.97 -1.87 21.47
C GLN A 7 29.22 -1.54 20.17
N GLY A 8 29.02 -2.57 19.35
CA GLY A 8 27.92 -2.61 18.39
C GLY A 8 26.59 -2.62 19.14
N SER A 9 25.90 -1.48 19.13
CA SER A 9 24.51 -1.41 19.58
C SER A 9 23.63 -2.07 18.53
N SER A 10 23.25 -3.32 18.78
CA SER A 10 22.12 -3.95 18.12
C SER A 10 20.87 -3.12 18.44
N GLN A 11 20.44 -2.27 17.50
CA GLN A 11 19.11 -1.68 17.53
C GLN A 11 18.11 -2.82 17.36
N LYS A 12 17.70 -3.40 18.49
CA LYS A 12 16.49 -4.19 18.60
C LYS A 12 15.34 -3.32 18.10
N ALA A 13 14.80 -3.67 16.94
CA ALA A 13 13.51 -3.15 16.50
C ALA A 13 12.51 -3.38 17.63
N ALA A 14 11.99 -2.28 18.17
CA ALA A 14 10.93 -2.31 19.16
C ALA A 14 9.70 -2.97 18.50
N ALA A 15 9.44 -4.22 18.88
CA ALA A 15 8.18 -4.89 18.62
C ALA A 15 7.09 -4.17 19.43
N GLY A 16 6.55 -3.10 18.85
CA GLY A 16 5.41 -2.37 19.37
C GLY A 16 4.11 -3.08 18.99
N SER A 17 3.39 -3.56 20.00
CA SER A 17 1.96 -3.89 20.03
C SER A 17 1.21 -4.03 18.68
N GLY A 18 0.91 -5.26 18.25
CA GLY A 18 -0.24 -5.55 17.37
C GLY A 18 -0.41 -4.71 16.10
N ALA A 19 0.67 -4.19 15.51
CA ALA A 19 0.62 -3.37 14.31
C ALA A 19 0.28 -4.24 13.09
N VAL A 20 -0.66 -3.77 12.27
CA VAL A 20 -0.92 -4.33 10.95
C VAL A 20 0.41 -4.27 10.17
N PRO A 21 0.82 -5.32 9.45
CA PRO A 21 2.01 -5.28 8.60
C PRO A 21 1.97 -4.04 7.68
N ARG A 22 3.10 -3.37 7.48
CA ARG A 22 3.16 -2.19 6.58
C ARG A 22 2.90 -2.54 5.12
N ALA A 23 3.05 -3.81 4.77
CA ALA A 23 2.76 -4.32 3.44
C ALA A 23 2.11 -5.71 3.50
N TRP A 24 1.21 -5.96 2.56
CA TRP A 24 0.41 -7.17 2.46
C TRP A 24 0.33 -7.63 1.00
N ASP A 25 0.53 -8.92 0.77
CA ASP A 25 0.31 -9.58 -0.51
C ASP A 25 -1.11 -10.16 -0.51
N CYS A 26 -2.01 -9.54 -1.27
CA CYS A 26 -3.40 -9.96 -1.40
C CYS A 26 -3.53 -11.30 -2.12
N ASP A 27 -2.68 -11.56 -3.12
CA ASP A 27 -2.75 -12.78 -3.94
C ASP A 27 -2.36 -14.00 -3.11
N ASN A 28 -1.37 -13.85 -2.22
CA ASN A 28 -0.89 -14.91 -1.34
C ASN A 28 -1.47 -14.86 0.08
N ARG A 29 -2.29 -13.84 0.38
CA ARG A 29 -2.90 -13.57 1.69
C ARG A 29 -1.90 -13.61 2.85
N CYS A 30 -0.76 -12.95 2.66
CA CYS A 30 0.32 -12.96 3.65
C CYS A 30 0.94 -11.58 3.85
N ALA A 31 1.54 -11.40 5.04
CA ALA A 31 2.30 -10.21 5.35
C ALA A 31 3.61 -10.22 4.54
N ILE A 32 3.95 -9.09 3.95
CA ILE A 32 5.26 -8.88 3.35
C ILE A 32 6.22 -8.47 4.47
N ALA A 33 7.31 -9.21 4.62
CA ALA A 33 8.37 -8.90 5.58
C ALA A 33 9.03 -7.55 5.26
N ALA A 34 9.37 -6.77 6.29
CA ALA A 34 9.86 -5.40 6.14
C ALA A 34 11.14 -5.32 5.29
N GLU A 35 12.05 -6.29 5.46
CA GLU A 35 13.28 -6.44 4.70
C GLU A 35 13.06 -6.84 3.23
N LYS A 36 11.88 -7.35 2.89
CA LYS A 36 11.48 -7.74 1.52
C LYS A 36 10.65 -6.69 0.82
N GLU A 37 10.13 -5.68 1.53
CA GLU A 37 9.27 -4.65 0.95
C GLU A 37 9.94 -3.96 -0.25
N ALA A 38 11.17 -3.47 -0.12
CA ALA A 38 11.85 -2.76 -1.20
C ALA A 38 12.08 -3.66 -2.44
N GLU A 39 12.36 -4.94 -2.23
CA GLU A 39 12.54 -5.92 -3.32
C GLU A 39 11.21 -6.17 -4.05
N ILE A 40 10.15 -6.47 -3.30
CA ILE A 40 8.82 -6.80 -3.85
C ILE A 40 8.17 -5.60 -4.53
N PHE A 41 8.32 -4.41 -3.95
CA PHE A 41 7.88 -3.16 -4.57
C PHE A 41 8.92 -2.56 -5.51
N GLU A 42 9.93 -3.33 -5.95
CA GLU A 42 11.01 -2.92 -6.89
C GLU A 42 11.53 -1.50 -6.66
N GLU A 43 11.68 -1.12 -5.39
CA GLU A 43 12.13 0.17 -4.88
C GLU A 43 13.60 0.12 -4.46
N VAL A 44 14.32 -0.93 -4.89
CA VAL A 44 15.77 -1.04 -4.67
C VAL A 44 16.49 -0.12 -5.65
N ALA A 45 17.11 0.93 -5.12
CA ALA A 45 17.93 1.83 -5.91
C ALA A 45 19.25 1.15 -6.30
N ASP A 46 19.65 1.32 -7.56
CA ASP A 46 20.92 0.82 -8.08
C ASP A 46 21.63 1.86 -8.97
N MET A 47 22.84 1.51 -9.42
CA MET A 47 23.68 2.38 -10.24
C MET A 47 23.50 2.16 -11.74
N THR A 48 22.43 1.47 -12.17
CA THR A 48 22.19 1.18 -13.60
C THR A 48 21.78 2.45 -14.36
N HIS A 49 21.01 3.34 -13.72
CA HIS A 49 20.52 4.58 -14.33
C HIS A 49 20.74 5.81 -13.42
N PRO A 50 21.98 6.07 -12.96
CA PRO A 50 22.23 7.03 -11.89
C PRO A 50 21.85 8.46 -12.32
N PHE A 51 21.34 9.24 -11.38
CA PHE A 51 21.06 10.66 -11.55
C PHE A 51 22.08 11.45 -10.72
N GLU A 52 22.94 12.24 -11.38
CA GLU A 52 24.00 13.02 -10.71
C GLU A 52 24.92 12.18 -9.80
N GLY A 53 25.16 10.92 -10.16
CA GLY A 53 25.97 9.98 -9.37
C GLY A 53 25.24 9.34 -8.18
N ILE A 54 23.95 9.62 -8.01
CA ILE A 54 23.09 9.02 -6.98
C ILE A 54 22.38 7.80 -7.58
N PRO A 55 22.35 6.65 -6.87
CA PRO A 55 21.61 5.48 -7.32
C PRO A 55 20.11 5.81 -7.41
N THR A 56 19.46 5.28 -8.44
CA THR A 56 18.04 5.52 -8.70
C THR A 56 17.28 4.21 -8.67
N VAL A 57 15.99 4.28 -8.36
CA VAL A 57 15.09 3.14 -8.58
C VAL A 57 14.94 2.93 -10.09
N GLY A 58 15.18 1.70 -10.53
CA GLY A 58 15.10 1.33 -11.94
C GLY A 58 13.68 1.34 -12.49
N MET A 59 13.57 1.10 -13.80
CA MET A 59 12.27 0.88 -14.43
C MET A 59 11.59 -0.37 -13.88
N ARG A 60 10.27 -0.30 -13.83
CA ARG A 60 9.39 -1.38 -13.37
C ARG A 60 9.46 -2.59 -14.28
N LYS A 61 9.47 -3.78 -13.69
CA LYS A 61 9.49 -5.08 -14.36
C LYS A 61 8.18 -5.85 -14.14
N ASP A 62 7.59 -5.76 -12.95
CA ASP A 62 6.30 -6.37 -12.66
C ASP A 62 5.16 -5.46 -13.13
N MET A 63 4.50 -5.89 -14.21
CA MET A 63 3.37 -5.22 -14.85
C MET A 63 2.01 -5.83 -14.50
N ASP A 64 2.00 -6.96 -13.80
CA ASP A 64 0.81 -7.76 -13.53
C ASP A 64 0.23 -7.48 -12.14
N ARG A 65 1.06 -6.96 -11.23
CA ARG A 65 0.63 -6.59 -9.87
C ARG A 65 0.68 -5.09 -9.64
N MET A 66 -0.41 -4.56 -9.10
CA MET A 66 -0.55 -3.17 -8.70
C MET A 66 -0.50 -3.03 -7.18
N ALA A 67 -0.08 -1.85 -6.69
CA ALA A 67 -0.09 -1.56 -5.25
C ALA A 67 -1.06 -0.42 -4.89
N PHE A 68 -1.82 -0.67 -3.83
CA PHE A 68 -2.82 0.23 -3.27
C PHE A 68 -2.43 0.61 -1.85
N PHE A 69 -2.38 1.90 -1.56
CA PHE A 69 -2.22 2.42 -0.21
C PHE A 69 -3.57 2.50 0.47
N CYS A 70 -3.69 1.90 1.66
CA CYS A 70 -4.89 1.98 2.48
C CYS A 70 -4.51 2.01 3.96
N ASN A 71 -4.90 3.09 4.66
CA ASN A 71 -4.70 3.30 6.10
C ASN A 71 -3.26 3.00 6.60
N GLY A 72 -2.24 3.44 5.86
CA GLY A 72 -0.82 3.25 6.22
C GLY A 72 -0.22 1.89 5.84
N CYS A 73 -0.97 1.02 5.16
CA CYS A 73 -0.49 -0.25 4.62
C CYS A 73 -0.48 -0.22 3.08
N ARG A 74 0.48 -0.93 2.47
CA ARG A 74 0.53 -1.21 1.02
C ARG A 74 -0.02 -2.59 0.71
N TYR A 75 -1.04 -2.65 -0.14
CA TYR A 75 -1.65 -3.89 -0.60
C TYR A 75 -1.22 -4.17 -2.03
N LEU A 76 -0.53 -5.29 -2.24
CA LEU A 76 -0.11 -5.76 -3.56
C LEU A 76 -1.12 -6.78 -4.06
N VAL A 77 -1.66 -6.57 -5.25
CA VAL A 77 -2.70 -7.45 -5.83
C VAL A 77 -2.52 -7.56 -7.34
N THR A 78 -2.83 -8.72 -7.89
CA THR A 78 -2.92 -8.92 -9.34
C THR A 78 -4.09 -8.08 -9.87
N ALA A 79 -3.78 -7.15 -10.78
CA ALA A 79 -4.77 -6.26 -11.40
C ALA A 79 -4.23 -5.71 -12.72
N TYR A 80 -5.12 -5.53 -13.68
CA TYR A 80 -4.76 -5.13 -15.04
C TYR A 80 -5.53 -3.88 -15.46
N PRO A 81 -4.98 -3.03 -16.35
CA PRO A 81 -5.65 -1.81 -16.78
C PRO A 81 -7.03 -2.04 -17.42
N ASP A 82 -7.29 -3.21 -18.00
CA ASP A 82 -8.57 -3.54 -18.62
C ASP A 82 -9.64 -4.00 -17.61
N TRP A 83 -9.29 -4.18 -16.33
CA TRP A 83 -10.22 -4.47 -15.25
C TRP A 83 -11.03 -3.24 -14.86
N THR A 84 -12.27 -3.47 -14.44
CA THR A 84 -13.10 -2.44 -13.83
C THR A 84 -12.63 -2.16 -12.39
N ALA A 85 -12.92 -0.96 -11.89
CA ALA A 85 -12.62 -0.61 -10.50
C ALA A 85 -13.31 -1.56 -9.51
N ALA A 86 -14.55 -2.00 -9.78
CA ALA A 86 -15.25 -2.99 -8.95
C ALA A 86 -14.47 -4.30 -8.83
N ARG A 87 -14.01 -4.87 -9.96
CA ARG A 87 -13.24 -6.12 -9.97
C ARG A 87 -11.96 -6.02 -9.12
N VAL A 88 -11.31 -4.85 -9.14
CA VAL A 88 -10.12 -4.60 -8.32
C VAL A 88 -10.48 -4.50 -6.84
N LYS A 89 -11.57 -3.80 -6.49
CA LYS A 89 -12.08 -3.73 -5.11
C LYS A 89 -12.42 -5.13 -4.58
N GLU A 90 -13.04 -5.97 -5.39
CA GLU A 90 -13.33 -7.38 -5.07
C GLU A 90 -12.05 -8.17 -4.79
N ALA A 91 -11.04 -8.07 -5.67
CA ALA A 91 -9.75 -8.75 -5.48
C ALA A 91 -9.02 -8.31 -4.20
N LEU A 92 -9.04 -7.00 -3.90
CA LEU A 92 -8.48 -6.46 -2.65
C LEU A 92 -9.24 -6.99 -1.42
N MET A 93 -10.57 -7.04 -1.49
CA MET A 93 -11.43 -7.57 -0.42
C MET A 93 -11.16 -9.06 -0.18
N GLU A 94 -11.15 -9.87 -1.24
CA GLU A 94 -10.80 -11.29 -1.15
C GLU A 94 -9.38 -11.51 -0.62
N GLY A 95 -8.48 -10.58 -0.95
CA GLY A 95 -7.09 -10.58 -0.50
C GLY A 95 -6.87 -10.16 0.95
N GLY A 96 -7.88 -9.64 1.66
CA GLY A 96 -7.77 -9.28 3.07
C GLY A 96 -7.53 -7.79 3.37
N ILE A 97 -7.97 -6.87 2.49
CA ILE A 97 -7.79 -5.42 2.72
C ILE A 97 -8.57 -4.89 3.93
N GLU A 98 -9.60 -5.58 4.41
CA GLU A 98 -10.36 -5.21 5.62
C GLU A 98 -9.49 -5.16 6.89
N ARG A 99 -8.30 -5.78 6.85
CA ARG A 99 -7.25 -5.65 7.87
C ARG A 99 -6.74 -4.22 8.03
N ALA A 100 -6.95 -3.35 7.03
CA ALA A 100 -6.65 -1.93 7.11
C ALA A 100 -7.52 -1.22 8.15
N ASN A 101 -8.65 -1.81 8.55
CA ASN A 101 -9.51 -1.20 9.53
C ASN A 101 -8.79 -1.03 10.88
N PRO A 102 -8.91 0.13 11.53
CA PRO A 102 -8.47 0.26 12.91
C PRO A 102 -9.32 -0.65 13.83
N PRO A 103 -8.78 -1.00 15.02
CA PRO A 103 -9.53 -1.72 16.04
C PRO A 103 -10.87 -1.02 16.33
N PRO A 104 -11.95 -1.76 16.64
CA PRO A 104 -13.28 -1.17 16.86
C PRO A 104 -13.30 -0.02 17.88
N ALA A 105 -12.48 -0.10 18.93
CA ALA A 105 -12.37 0.93 19.96
C ALA A 105 -11.82 2.27 19.47
N ARG A 106 -11.14 2.31 18.31
CA ARG A 106 -10.57 3.51 17.67
C ARG A 106 -11.28 3.89 16.37
N ARG A 107 -12.39 3.22 16.04
CA ARG A 107 -13.07 3.42 14.76
C ARG A 107 -14.18 4.46 14.91
N HIS A 108 -14.19 5.45 14.01
CA HIS A 108 -15.24 6.50 13.95
C HIS A 108 -16.25 6.28 12.81
N THR A 109 -16.02 5.25 12.00
CA THR A 109 -16.82 4.84 10.83
C THR A 109 -17.16 3.35 10.94
N PRO A 110 -18.04 2.78 10.09
CA PRO A 110 -18.31 1.35 10.09
C PRO A 110 -17.08 0.48 9.74
N GLY A 111 -16.11 1.02 9.00
CA GLY A 111 -14.99 0.30 8.45
C GLY A 111 -15.32 -0.40 7.13
N ILE A 112 -14.28 -0.89 6.46
CA ILE A 112 -14.34 -1.70 5.25
C ILE A 112 -14.86 -3.10 5.62
N ARG A 113 -16.07 -3.48 5.19
CA ARG A 113 -16.67 -4.80 5.46
C ARG A 113 -16.97 -5.57 4.18
N THR A 114 -17.18 -4.84 3.10
CA THR A 114 -17.53 -5.31 1.77
C THR A 114 -16.74 -4.51 0.74
N TRP A 115 -16.61 -5.02 -0.49
CA TRP A 115 -15.81 -4.33 -1.52
C TRP A 115 -16.45 -2.99 -1.89
N GLU A 116 -17.76 -2.85 -1.72
CA GLU A 116 -18.53 -1.61 -1.91
C GLU A 116 -18.19 -0.52 -0.88
N ASP A 117 -17.61 -0.90 0.27
CA ASP A 117 -17.13 0.07 1.25
C ASP A 117 -15.80 0.73 0.82
N LEU A 118 -15.15 0.23 -0.25
CA LEU A 118 -13.91 0.79 -0.78
C LEU A 118 -14.18 1.84 -1.86
N GLU A 119 -13.36 2.88 -1.87
CA GLU A 119 -13.19 3.80 -2.99
C GLU A 119 -11.75 3.71 -3.49
N LEU A 120 -11.58 3.62 -4.82
CA LEU A 120 -10.27 3.67 -5.45
C LEU A 120 -10.03 5.07 -5.99
N ILE A 121 -8.83 5.60 -5.76
CA ILE A 121 -8.43 6.93 -6.20
C ILE A 121 -7.11 6.85 -6.95
N TYR A 122 -7.04 7.51 -8.10
CA TYR A 122 -5.82 7.70 -8.87
C TYR A 122 -5.79 9.10 -9.46
N ALA A 123 -4.63 9.75 -9.41
CA ALA A 123 -4.45 11.13 -9.89
C ALA A 123 -5.53 12.11 -9.38
N GLY A 124 -5.98 11.92 -8.13
CA GLY A 124 -7.03 12.73 -7.49
C GLY A 124 -8.47 12.44 -7.93
N GLN A 125 -8.69 11.46 -8.81
CA GLN A 125 -10.02 11.07 -9.28
C GLN A 125 -10.51 9.83 -8.55
N ILE A 126 -11.73 9.88 -8.03
CA ILE A 126 -12.44 8.70 -7.52
C ILE A 126 -12.91 7.88 -8.71
N MET A 127 -12.68 6.57 -8.68
CA MET A 127 -13.02 5.68 -9.79
C MET A 127 -14.44 5.13 -9.66
N ASP A 128 -15.18 5.17 -10.77
CA ASP A 128 -16.50 4.57 -10.92
C ASP A 128 -16.35 3.05 -11.05
N ASN A 129 -17.22 2.31 -10.36
CA ASN A 129 -17.16 0.85 -10.26
C ASN A 129 -17.14 0.14 -11.62
N ASP A 130 -17.90 0.64 -12.60
CA ASP A 130 -18.08 0.01 -13.91
C ASP A 130 -17.01 0.41 -14.94
N ARG A 131 -16.17 1.41 -14.61
CA ARG A 131 -15.15 1.94 -15.53
C ARG A 131 -13.83 1.20 -15.37
N LYS A 132 -13.14 1.01 -16.49
CA LYS A 132 -11.84 0.35 -16.52
C LYS A 132 -10.73 1.26 -16.01
N LEU A 133 -9.72 0.68 -15.36
CA LEU A 133 -8.54 1.40 -14.90
C LEU A 133 -7.83 2.15 -16.05
N SER A 134 -7.81 1.58 -17.26
CA SER A 134 -7.21 2.18 -18.46
C SER A 134 -7.90 3.48 -18.88
N GLU A 135 -9.19 3.64 -18.58
CA GLU A 135 -9.91 4.89 -18.88
C GLU A 135 -9.44 6.05 -17.99
N TYR A 136 -8.94 5.74 -16.79
CA TYR A 136 -8.25 6.67 -15.90
C TYR A 136 -6.75 6.80 -16.21
N ARG A 137 -6.28 6.14 -17.28
CA ARG A 137 -4.87 6.09 -17.70
C ARG A 137 -3.94 5.47 -16.64
N VAL A 138 -4.46 4.56 -15.82
CA VAL A 138 -3.63 3.80 -14.89
C VAL A 138 -2.69 2.91 -15.72
N PRO A 139 -1.36 3.04 -15.58
CA PRO A 139 -0.43 2.18 -16.30
C PRO A 139 -0.41 0.76 -15.70
N PRO A 140 -0.05 -0.27 -16.49
CA PRO A 140 0.26 -1.60 -15.95
C PRO A 140 1.25 -1.52 -14.79
N GLY A 141 1.07 -2.37 -13.78
CA GLY A 141 1.92 -2.40 -12.59
C GLY A 141 1.90 -1.13 -11.72
N CYS A 142 0.95 -0.20 -11.85
CA CYS A 142 0.96 1.02 -11.05
C CYS A 142 1.04 0.71 -9.52
N ARG A 143 1.89 1.43 -8.78
CA ARG A 143 2.11 1.24 -7.33
C ARG A 143 1.64 2.39 -6.44
N CYS A 144 1.07 3.44 -7.04
CA CYS A 144 0.67 4.66 -6.34
C CYS A 144 -0.84 4.88 -6.35
N LEU A 145 -1.62 3.79 -6.31
CA LEU A 145 -3.07 3.89 -6.18
C LEU A 145 -3.46 4.04 -4.70
N ILE A 146 -4.59 4.69 -4.45
CA ILE A 146 -5.15 4.82 -3.11
C ILE A 146 -6.43 3.99 -3.05
N ALA A 147 -6.59 3.21 -1.98
CA ALA A 147 -7.85 2.62 -1.58
C ALA A 147 -8.23 3.22 -0.22
N ILE A 148 -9.48 3.66 -0.08
CA ILE A 148 -9.98 4.29 1.14
C ILE A 148 -11.38 3.81 1.46
N GLU A 149 -11.72 3.74 2.75
CA GLU A 149 -13.11 3.55 3.16
C GLU A 149 -13.99 4.71 2.66
N GLY A 150 -15.01 4.41 1.87
CA GLY A 150 -15.91 5.41 1.30
C GLY A 150 -16.66 6.22 2.35
N ALA A 151 -16.98 5.63 3.51
CA ALA A 151 -17.60 6.35 4.62
C ALA A 151 -16.67 7.44 5.19
N LYS A 152 -15.35 7.19 5.26
CA LYS A 152 -14.37 8.24 5.65
C LYS A 152 -14.37 9.37 4.64
N LEU A 153 -14.31 9.04 3.36
CA LEU A 153 -14.28 10.02 2.28
C LEU A 153 -15.54 10.91 2.28
N ARG A 154 -16.72 10.31 2.42
CA ARG A 154 -18.02 11.00 2.45
C ARG A 154 -18.27 11.79 3.74
N SER A 155 -17.60 11.44 4.85
CA SER A 155 -17.79 12.15 6.13
C SER A 155 -17.35 13.61 6.06
N GLY A 156 -16.47 13.98 5.12
CA GLY A 156 -15.88 15.31 5.01
C GLY A 156 -15.01 15.72 6.20
N LYS A 157 -14.78 14.81 7.15
CA LYS A 157 -13.96 15.05 8.34
C LYS A 157 -12.62 14.34 8.14
N PRO A 158 -11.51 15.07 8.07
CA PRO A 158 -10.20 14.43 8.02
C PRO A 158 -10.02 13.58 9.29
N ASP A 159 -9.49 12.38 9.10
CA ASP A 159 -9.09 11.52 10.20
C ASP A 159 -7.89 12.19 10.89
N MET A 160 -8.07 12.67 12.12
CA MET A 160 -7.05 13.42 12.88
C MET A 160 -5.78 12.59 13.12
N ASP A 161 -5.91 11.26 13.11
CA ASP A 161 -4.80 10.32 13.30
C ASP A 161 -4.21 9.82 11.97
N SER A 162 -4.72 10.30 10.83
CA SER A 162 -4.19 9.95 9.53
C SER A 162 -2.85 10.63 9.31
N ALA A 163 -1.80 9.82 9.13
CA ALA A 163 -0.40 10.23 8.90
C ALA A 163 -0.17 11.17 7.70
N TYR A 164 -1.22 11.49 6.94
CA TYR A 164 -1.18 12.40 5.80
C TYR A 164 -1.46 13.87 6.16
N TRP A 165 -1.90 14.19 7.39
CA TRP A 165 -2.28 15.55 7.81
C TRP A 165 -1.36 16.19 8.86
N LEU A 166 -0.29 15.50 9.27
CA LEU A 166 0.73 16.01 10.21
C LEU A 166 1.98 16.48 9.46
#